data_AF-A0A822CCK2-F1
#
_entry.id   AF-A0A822CCK2-F1
#
_cell.length_a   1.000
_cell.length_b   1.000
_cell.length_c   1.000
_cell.angle_alpha   90.00
_cell.angle_beta   90.00
_cell.angle_gamma   90.00
#
_symmetry.space_group_name_H-M   'P 1'
#
loop_
_entity.id
_entity.type
_entity.pdbx_description
1 polymer ?
#
loop_
_entity_poly.entity_id
_entity_poly.type
_entity_poly.pdbx_seq_one_letter_code
_entity_poly.pdbx_strand_id
1 'polypeptide(L)'
;FRFVPCQQTNFNCEIRPSQADTTNRLQRLRTHLISNSLFAYVIFSEDEHQSEYVQLYDERRAWISGFLGSAGTAVVTLNNAALWTDGRYWTQAEDELDCKNWYLMRQGQTDVPSITNWLSSQVNSTRPYNRVGVAAQFVSSDWWSSVNSVLNVNNASLVEVVELIDLIWQPPERPSPTFNAVNIHELKYTGISWEDKVKIIAEHVQTKKANAYVVTALDEIAWLFSLRGSDIPYNPFFKAYAIVYANQTTQLWMNQGQLTSAALTQLNKVNIRSYNSFLSDLNILANQNDISQIWISSSASQAIFSRIPVEKRLISSSPVEFTKAIKNPIEEKGMRDCGIRDGVARVRHLAWLENQINNNIFINETRAAEQLEHFQNEEDLFQTLSFDSISAFGSNAAIIHYSPKPQTAATITKNGLYLLDAGAQYLDCTTDVTRTHVFGTPTEEQKKAYTLVLQ
;
A
#
# COMPACT_ATOMS: atom_id res chain seq x y z
N PHE A 1 26.11 18.59 -3.91
CA PHE A 1 24.65 18.42 -3.99
C PHE A 1 23.99 19.70 -3.50
N ARG A 2 23.44 20.51 -4.40
CA ARG A 2 22.64 21.67 -3.99
C ARG A 2 21.29 21.12 -3.57
N PHE A 3 21.07 21.03 -2.26
CA PHE A 3 19.76 20.80 -1.70
C PHE A 3 18.85 21.90 -2.23
N VAL A 4 17.80 21.54 -2.95
CA VAL A 4 16.66 22.44 -3.13
C VAL A 4 15.74 22.07 -1.97
N PRO A 5 15.60 22.91 -0.94
CA PRO A 5 14.47 22.76 -0.02
C PRO A 5 13.16 22.73 -0.81
N CYS A 6 12.01 22.60 -0.15
CA CYS A 6 10.82 23.27 -0.66
C CYS A 6 11.05 24.80 -0.66
N GLN A 7 12.11 25.29 -1.31
CA GLN A 7 12.42 26.67 -1.54
C GLN A 7 11.78 27.01 -2.88
N GLN A 8 10.48 27.31 -2.80
CA GLN A 8 10.11 28.61 -3.31
C GLN A 8 11.08 29.62 -2.69
N THR A 9 11.76 30.37 -3.55
CA THR A 9 12.77 31.38 -3.24
C THR A 9 12.18 32.56 -2.48
N ASN A 10 11.60 32.36 -1.29
CA ASN A 10 11.10 33.46 -0.46
C ASN A 10 11.34 33.21 1.03
N PHE A 11 11.91 34.22 1.67
CA PHE A 11 12.35 34.29 3.05
C PHE A 11 11.25 34.20 4.13
N ASN A 12 10.02 33.78 3.79
CA ASN A 12 8.91 33.61 4.73
C ASN A 12 8.07 32.40 4.34
N CYS A 13 8.47 31.19 4.77
CA CYS A 13 7.61 30.03 4.64
C CYS A 13 6.67 29.92 5.85
N GLU A 14 5.40 30.25 5.64
CA GLU A 14 4.34 30.10 6.63
C GLU A 14 3.56 28.80 6.35
N ILE A 15 3.28 28.03 7.41
CA ILE A 15 2.49 26.81 7.32
C ILE A 15 1.07 27.22 6.93
N ARG A 16 0.58 26.70 5.79
CA ARG A 16 -0.76 27.02 5.31
C ARG A 16 -1.81 26.36 6.23
N PRO A 17 -3.02 26.93 6.39
CA PRO A 17 -4.09 26.29 7.16
C PRO A 17 -4.47 24.87 6.71
N SER A 18 -4.19 24.53 5.45
CA SER A 18 -4.40 23.19 4.88
C SER A 18 -3.31 22.18 5.24
N GLN A 19 -2.19 22.63 5.81
CA GLN A 19 -1.02 21.82 6.15
C GLN A 19 -1.02 21.51 7.65
N ALA A 20 -0.65 20.28 8.01
CA ALA A 20 -0.47 19.91 9.40
C ALA A 20 0.88 20.47 9.90
N ASP A 21 0.88 21.25 10.99
CA ASP A 21 2.14 21.63 11.65
C ASP A 21 2.74 20.41 12.38
N THR A 22 3.81 19.85 11.82
CA THR A 22 4.45 18.64 12.35
C THR A 22 5.58 18.91 13.35
N THR A 23 5.81 20.18 13.74
CA THR A 23 6.95 20.59 14.57
C THR A 23 7.02 19.81 15.88
N ASN A 24 5.90 19.70 16.60
CA ASN A 24 5.86 18.97 17.87
C ASN A 24 6.06 17.46 17.68
N ARG A 25 5.48 16.87 16.62
CA ARG A 25 5.63 15.44 16.29
C ARG A 25 7.09 15.09 16.04
N LEU A 26 7.79 15.91 15.25
CA LEU A 26 9.22 15.74 14.97
C LEU A 26 10.11 15.95 16.19
N GLN A 27 9.80 16.92 17.06
CA GLN A 27 10.53 17.13 18.31
C GLN A 27 10.46 15.90 19.23
N ARG A 28 9.27 15.30 19.36
CA ARG A 28 9.07 14.08 20.15
C ARG A 28 9.82 12.89 19.55
N LEU A 29 9.75 12.71 18.22
CA LEU A 29 10.50 11.66 17.53
C LEU A 29 12.01 11.81 17.74
N ARG A 30 12.57 13.02 17.59
CA ARG A 30 14.00 13.30 17.79
C ARG A 30 14.48 12.96 19.20
N THR A 31 13.63 13.09 20.21
CA THR A 31 13.94 12.63 21.58
C THR A 31 14.19 11.12 21.62
N HIS A 32 13.38 10.34 20.88
CA HIS A 32 13.58 8.90 20.74
C HIS A 32 14.79 8.52 19.88
N LEU A 33 15.16 9.33 18.88
CA LEU A 33 16.42 9.12 18.14
C LEU A 33 17.62 9.21 19.09
N ILE A 34 17.66 10.26 19.93
CA ILE A 34 18.73 10.46 20.90
C ILE A 34 18.76 9.31 21.92
N SER A 35 17.62 8.94 22.50
CA SER A 35 17.56 7.85 23.49
C SER A 35 17.99 6.50 22.94
N ASN A 36 17.80 6.26 21.64
CA ASN A 36 18.21 5.02 20.95
C ASN A 36 19.60 5.12 20.29
N SER A 37 20.32 6.24 20.48
CA SER A 37 21.63 6.49 19.86
C SER A 37 21.58 6.37 18.33
N LEU A 38 20.58 7.02 17.71
CA LEU A 38 20.34 7.06 16.27
C LEU A 38 20.61 8.46 15.73
N PHE A 39 21.16 8.57 14.53
CA PHE A 39 21.22 9.86 13.82
C PHE A 39 20.07 10.06 12.84
N ALA A 40 19.45 8.97 12.40
CA ALA A 40 18.31 8.97 11.49
C ALA A 40 17.33 7.84 11.83
N TYR A 41 16.07 8.05 11.45
CA TYR A 41 14.99 7.07 11.50
C TYR A 41 14.23 7.10 10.17
N VAL A 42 13.94 5.92 9.61
CA VAL A 42 13.20 5.78 8.34
C VAL A 42 11.80 5.28 8.64
N ILE A 43 10.80 5.94 8.06
CA ILE A 43 9.38 5.64 8.23
C ILE A 43 8.77 5.34 6.86
N PHE A 44 8.26 4.12 6.72
CA PHE A 44 7.62 3.60 5.51
C PHE A 44 6.11 3.86 5.53
N SER A 45 5.48 3.73 4.36
CA SER A 45 4.02 3.80 4.24
C SER A 45 3.38 2.44 4.50
N GLU A 46 4.15 1.40 4.18
CA GLU A 46 3.78 0.00 4.19
C GLU A 46 3.56 -0.53 5.62
N ASP A 47 2.64 -1.47 5.75
CA ASP A 47 2.42 -2.23 6.98
C ASP A 47 3.32 -3.49 7.04
N GLU A 48 3.11 -4.31 8.05
CA GLU A 48 3.91 -5.51 8.31
C GLU A 48 3.77 -6.62 7.25
N HIS A 49 2.85 -6.43 6.31
CA HIS A 49 2.60 -7.29 5.15
C HIS A 49 3.00 -6.64 3.81
N GLN A 50 3.62 -5.45 3.87
CA GLN A 50 4.06 -4.70 2.71
C GLN A 50 2.90 -4.28 1.80
N SER A 51 1.75 -3.97 2.42
CA SER A 51 0.55 -3.50 1.72
C SER A 51 0.77 -2.10 1.13
N GLU A 52 0.24 -1.87 -0.08
CA GLU A 52 0.26 -0.54 -0.72
C GLU A 52 -0.69 0.44 -0.05
N TYR A 53 -1.92 -0.01 0.23
CA TYR A 53 -2.87 0.68 1.08
C TYR A 53 -2.81 0.09 2.48
N VAL A 54 -2.92 0.93 3.50
CA VAL A 54 -2.88 0.51 4.90
C VAL A 54 -4.12 0.99 5.64
N GLN A 55 -4.37 0.43 6.82
CA GLN A 55 -5.41 0.96 7.69
C GLN A 55 -5.00 2.33 8.24
N LEU A 56 -5.98 3.16 8.61
CA LEU A 56 -5.73 4.42 9.32
C LEU A 56 -4.84 4.26 10.57
N TYR A 57 -4.90 3.09 11.24
CA TYR A 57 -4.03 2.75 12.38
C TYR A 57 -2.54 2.68 12.03
N ASP A 58 -2.23 2.33 10.78
CA ASP A 58 -0.89 2.06 10.26
C ASP A 58 -0.31 3.22 9.44
N GLU A 59 -1.06 4.32 9.24
CA GLU A 59 -0.67 5.53 8.49
C GLU A 59 0.41 6.39 9.20
N ARG A 60 1.45 5.77 9.74
CA ARG A 60 2.53 6.38 10.51
C ARG A 60 3.23 7.50 9.74
N ARG A 61 3.55 7.24 8.46
CA ARG A 61 4.18 8.24 7.58
C ARG A 61 3.26 9.42 7.33
N ALA A 62 1.98 9.19 7.09
CA ALA A 62 1.02 10.26 6.88
C ALA A 62 0.85 11.10 8.16
N TRP A 63 0.77 10.45 9.33
CA TRP A 63 0.69 11.14 10.61
C TRP A 63 1.93 11.99 10.94
N ILE A 64 3.14 11.44 10.78
CA ILE A 64 4.37 12.17 11.12
C ILE A 64 4.64 13.35 10.18
N SER A 65 4.24 13.25 8.90
CA SER A 65 4.57 14.22 7.86
C SER A 65 3.43 15.13 7.39
N GLY A 66 2.18 14.72 7.58
CA GLY A 66 1.00 15.38 7.00
C GLY A 66 0.69 14.97 5.56
N PHE A 67 1.57 14.24 4.88
CA PHE A 67 1.38 13.84 3.48
C PHE A 67 0.58 12.54 3.36
N LEU A 68 -0.56 12.60 2.67
CA LEU A 68 -1.61 11.57 2.61
C LEU A 68 -1.55 10.68 1.36
N GLY A 69 -0.64 10.91 0.40
CA GLY A 69 -0.57 10.08 -0.81
C GLY A 69 -0.25 8.61 -0.47
N SER A 70 -0.59 7.63 -1.31
CA SER A 70 -0.40 6.21 -0.96
C SER A 70 1.08 5.80 -0.86
N ALA A 71 1.96 6.44 -1.63
CA ALA A 71 3.38 6.06 -1.69
C ALA A 71 4.31 7.15 -1.17
N GLY A 72 5.25 6.76 -0.32
CA GLY A 72 6.36 7.61 0.09
C GLY A 72 7.17 7.06 1.26
N THR A 73 8.37 7.58 1.44
CA THR A 73 9.24 7.20 2.57
C THR A 73 9.77 8.46 3.24
N ALA A 74 9.49 8.60 4.53
CA ALA A 74 10.00 9.69 5.34
C ALA A 74 11.32 9.28 6.00
N VAL A 75 12.26 10.22 6.08
CA VAL A 75 13.51 10.06 6.81
C VAL A 75 13.68 11.26 7.72
N VAL A 76 13.74 10.99 9.02
CA VAL A 76 13.94 12.02 10.05
C VAL A 76 15.33 11.85 10.64
N THR A 77 16.08 12.93 10.66
CA THR A 77 17.36 13.04 11.36
C THR A 77 17.22 13.96 12.57
N LEU A 78 18.30 14.11 13.33
CA LEU A 78 18.32 15.06 14.46
C LEU A 78 17.97 16.50 14.06
N ASN A 79 18.23 16.91 12.81
CA ASN A 79 18.07 18.30 12.38
C ASN A 79 17.17 18.49 11.13
N ASN A 80 16.98 17.46 10.32
CA ASN A 80 16.24 17.52 9.05
C ASN A 80 15.14 16.46 9.00
N ALA A 81 14.07 16.70 8.26
CA ALA A 81 13.07 15.70 7.89
C ALA A 81 12.83 15.76 6.38
N ALA A 82 12.94 14.65 5.67
CA ALA A 82 12.80 14.60 4.23
C ALA A 82 11.83 13.48 3.83
N LEU A 83 11.08 13.67 2.75
CA LEU A 83 10.11 12.72 2.26
C LEU A 83 10.31 12.45 0.77
N TRP A 84 10.54 11.19 0.42
CA TRP A 84 10.61 10.73 -0.96
C TRP A 84 9.24 10.27 -1.42
N THR A 85 8.81 10.74 -2.58
CA THR A 85 7.62 10.21 -3.28
C THR A 85 7.80 10.36 -4.79
N ASP A 86 7.07 9.55 -5.54
CA ASP A 86 7.15 9.49 -7.00
C ASP A 86 6.28 10.55 -7.70
N GLY A 87 6.39 10.61 -9.02
CA GLY A 87 5.76 11.63 -9.87
C GLY A 87 4.26 11.79 -9.70
N ARG A 88 3.56 10.75 -9.23
CA ARG A 88 2.12 10.77 -9.00
C ARG A 88 1.72 11.80 -7.93
N TYR A 89 2.63 12.07 -6.99
CA TYR A 89 2.34 12.76 -5.74
C TYR A 89 3.13 14.05 -5.52
N TRP A 90 3.95 14.51 -6.47
CA TRP A 90 4.77 15.71 -6.25
C TRP A 90 3.94 16.94 -5.89
N THR A 91 2.91 17.27 -6.67
CA THR A 91 2.03 18.42 -6.41
C THR A 91 1.30 18.27 -5.07
N GLN A 92 0.77 17.07 -4.78
CA GLN A 92 0.11 16.79 -3.51
C GLN A 92 1.07 16.99 -2.32
N ALA A 93 2.30 16.48 -2.42
CA ALA A 93 3.28 16.61 -1.34
C ALA A 93 3.72 18.06 -1.13
N GLU A 94 3.80 18.89 -2.17
CA GLU A 94 4.02 20.33 -2.02
C GLU A 94 2.88 21.04 -1.30
N ASP A 95 1.65 20.55 -1.50
CA ASP A 95 0.46 21.10 -0.87
C ASP A 95 0.26 20.65 0.58
N GLU A 96 0.60 19.40 0.90
CA GLU A 96 0.32 18.80 2.20
C GLU A 96 1.49 18.89 3.20
N LEU A 97 2.74 18.87 2.74
CA LEU A 97 3.90 18.96 3.62
C LEU A 97 4.08 20.37 4.17
N ASP A 98 4.28 20.47 5.48
CA ASP A 98 4.69 21.74 6.06
C ASP A 98 6.11 22.10 5.59
N CYS A 99 6.23 23.29 5.01
CA CYS A 99 7.46 23.72 4.38
C CYS A 99 8.56 24.15 5.37
N LYS A 100 8.23 24.25 6.67
CA LYS A 100 9.21 24.61 7.71
C LYS A 100 10.06 23.41 8.10
N ASN A 101 9.45 22.22 8.13
CA ASN A 101 10.08 21.03 8.65
C ASN A 101 10.52 20.04 7.57
N TRP A 102 9.79 19.95 6.45
CA TRP A 102 9.96 18.88 5.48
C TRP A 102 10.64 19.32 4.17
N TYR A 103 11.58 18.48 3.72
CA TYR A 103 12.16 18.51 2.38
C TYR A 103 11.43 17.51 1.49
N LEU A 104 10.73 17.97 0.46
CA LEU A 104 10.20 17.08 -0.58
C LEU A 104 11.34 16.61 -1.48
N MET A 105 11.50 15.30 -1.59
CA MET A 105 12.47 14.63 -2.45
C MET A 105 11.73 13.96 -3.61
N ARG A 106 11.70 14.63 -4.76
CA ARG A 106 10.99 14.18 -5.97
C ARG A 106 11.70 12.98 -6.61
N GLN A 107 11.32 11.77 -6.20
CA GLN A 107 11.96 10.52 -6.64
C GLN A 107 11.90 10.38 -8.17
N GLY A 108 13.02 9.95 -8.76
CA GLY A 108 13.16 9.75 -10.21
C GLY A 108 13.70 10.96 -10.96
N GLN A 109 13.77 12.14 -10.34
CA GLN A 109 14.48 13.29 -10.93
C GLN A 109 16.01 13.12 -10.82
N THR A 110 16.73 13.55 -11.86
CA THR A 110 18.19 13.35 -12.00
C THR A 110 19.02 13.87 -10.83
N ASP A 111 18.63 15.00 -10.23
CA ASP A 111 19.38 15.67 -9.16
C ASP A 111 18.92 15.27 -7.75
N VAL A 112 17.91 14.41 -7.62
CA VAL A 112 17.39 13.97 -6.32
C VAL A 112 18.11 12.69 -5.88
N PRO A 113 18.85 12.70 -4.76
CA PRO A 113 19.54 11.51 -4.29
C PRO A 113 18.53 10.45 -3.85
N SER A 114 18.88 9.17 -4.03
CA SER A 114 18.16 8.09 -3.37
C SER A 114 18.27 8.22 -1.85
N ILE A 115 17.33 7.61 -1.11
CA ILE A 115 17.36 7.57 0.37
C ILE A 115 18.71 7.06 0.87
N THR A 116 19.24 6.00 0.25
CA THR A 116 20.54 5.40 0.58
C THR A 116 21.69 6.39 0.40
N ASN A 117 21.75 7.08 -0.74
CA ASN A 117 22.80 8.06 -1.02
C ASN A 117 22.68 9.27 -0.10
N TRP A 118 21.45 9.71 0.18
CA TRP A 118 21.20 10.80 1.10
C TRP A 118 21.65 10.44 2.52
N LEU A 119 21.20 9.31 3.07
CA LEU A 119 21.64 8.82 4.37
C LEU A 119 23.16 8.67 4.45
N SER A 120 23.80 8.14 3.41
CA SER A 120 25.26 8.01 3.34
C SER A 120 25.95 9.38 3.35
N SER A 121 25.43 10.36 2.61
CA SER A 121 25.94 11.74 2.62
C SER A 121 25.77 12.45 3.96
N GLN A 122 24.84 11.97 4.79
CA GLN A 122 24.65 12.48 6.14
C GLN A 122 25.64 11.88 7.14
N VAL A 123 26.38 10.81 6.81
CA VAL A 123 27.36 10.23 7.73
C VAL A 123 28.59 11.16 7.84
N ASN A 124 28.97 11.55 9.05
CA ASN A 124 30.11 12.43 9.33
C ASN A 124 30.77 12.02 10.66
N SER A 125 32.10 12.04 10.70
CA SER A 125 32.93 11.72 11.88
C SER A 125 32.66 12.59 13.10
N THR A 126 32.04 13.77 12.96
CA THR A 126 31.70 14.64 14.09
C THR A 126 30.34 14.33 14.73
N ARG A 127 29.60 13.31 14.26
CA ARG A 127 28.29 12.94 14.81
C ARG A 127 28.43 12.05 16.05
N PRO A 128 27.50 12.15 17.00
CA PRO A 128 27.50 11.29 18.19
C PRO A 128 27.17 9.83 17.85
N TYR A 129 26.46 9.58 16.74
CA TYR A 129 25.95 8.26 16.37
C TYR A 129 26.05 8.02 14.86
N ASN A 130 26.34 6.77 14.47
CA ASN A 130 26.38 6.31 13.08
C ASN A 130 25.32 5.24 12.79
N ARG A 131 24.22 5.24 13.54
CA ARG A 131 23.15 4.24 13.42
C ARG A 131 21.89 4.88 12.83
N VAL A 132 21.29 4.19 11.87
CA VAL A 132 20.00 4.52 11.27
C VAL A 132 18.97 3.51 11.79
N GLY A 133 17.98 3.98 12.53
CA GLY A 133 16.91 3.12 13.05
C GLY A 133 15.85 2.85 11.99
N VAL A 134 15.37 1.61 11.95
CA VAL A 134 14.23 1.21 11.14
C VAL A 134 13.46 0.13 11.92
N ALA A 135 12.14 0.22 11.94
CA ALA A 135 11.31 -0.87 12.42
C ALA A 135 11.29 -2.00 11.38
N ALA A 136 11.97 -3.11 11.68
CA ALA A 136 12.22 -4.19 10.72
C ALA A 136 10.94 -4.87 10.18
N GLN A 137 9.81 -4.70 10.86
CA GLN A 137 8.52 -5.24 10.44
C GLN A 137 7.91 -4.47 9.25
N PHE A 138 8.26 -3.20 9.04
CA PHE A 138 7.65 -2.34 8.01
C PHE A 138 8.55 -2.08 6.79
N VAL A 139 9.54 -2.94 6.59
CA VAL A 139 10.53 -2.76 5.52
C VAL A 139 10.89 -4.11 4.94
N SER A 140 10.97 -4.20 3.61
CA SER A 140 11.38 -5.43 2.95
C SER A 140 12.85 -5.76 3.21
N SER A 141 13.19 -7.05 3.21
CA SER A 141 14.57 -7.51 3.30
C SER A 141 15.44 -7.00 2.15
N ASP A 142 14.88 -6.86 0.94
CA ASP A 142 15.60 -6.31 -0.22
C ASP A 142 16.04 -4.87 -0.01
N TRP A 143 15.14 -4.02 0.48
CA TRP A 143 15.46 -2.64 0.79
C TRP A 143 16.51 -2.58 1.91
N TRP A 144 16.30 -3.35 2.99
CA TRP A 144 17.21 -3.40 4.13
C TRP A 144 18.63 -3.77 3.69
N SER A 145 18.76 -4.85 2.95
CA SER A 145 20.06 -5.37 2.48
C SER A 145 20.76 -4.36 1.57
N SER A 146 20.01 -3.76 0.64
CA SER A 146 20.53 -2.75 -0.29
C SER A 146 21.06 -1.52 0.45
N VAL A 147 20.30 -0.97 1.39
CA VAL A 147 20.71 0.23 2.14
C VAL A 147 21.84 -0.07 3.13
N ASN A 148 21.74 -1.17 3.89
CA ASN A 148 22.74 -1.51 4.90
C ASN A 148 24.12 -1.76 4.27
N SER A 149 24.17 -2.35 3.07
CA SER A 149 25.44 -2.59 2.36
C SER A 149 26.20 -1.30 2.09
N VAL A 150 25.50 -0.23 1.65
CA VAL A 150 26.11 1.08 1.35
C VAL A 150 26.46 1.84 2.63
N LEU A 151 25.62 1.76 3.66
CA LEU A 151 25.91 2.40 4.95
C LEU A 151 27.17 1.82 5.61
N ASN A 152 27.35 0.50 5.54
CA ASN A 152 28.51 -0.18 6.14
C ASN A 152 29.83 0.31 5.52
N VAL A 153 29.86 0.57 4.20
CA VAL A 153 31.04 1.16 3.52
C VAL A 153 31.39 2.54 4.09
N ASN A 154 30.40 3.26 4.62
CA ASN A 154 30.56 4.60 5.17
C ASN A 154 30.64 4.61 6.72
N ASN A 155 30.96 3.48 7.37
CA ASN A 155 31.02 3.33 8.83
C ASN A 155 29.70 3.67 9.55
N ALA A 156 28.57 3.42 8.90
CA ALA A 156 27.23 3.50 9.47
C ALA A 156 26.49 2.17 9.30
N SER A 157 25.37 1.97 10.01
CA SER A 157 24.58 0.75 9.88
C SER A 157 23.08 0.99 10.07
N LEU A 158 22.28 0.15 9.42
CA LEU A 158 20.88 -0.02 9.79
C LEU A 158 20.79 -0.83 11.08
N VAL A 159 19.90 -0.42 11.98
CA VAL A 159 19.62 -1.14 13.22
C VAL A 159 18.13 -1.31 13.41
N GLU A 160 17.73 -2.54 13.79
CA GLU A 160 16.35 -2.85 14.14
C GLU A 160 16.05 -2.13 15.45
N VAL A 161 14.97 -1.35 15.45
CA VAL A 161 14.43 -0.69 16.64
C VAL A 161 12.92 -0.95 16.70
N VAL A 162 12.34 -0.75 17.88
CA VAL A 162 10.88 -0.69 18.01
C VAL A 162 10.34 0.46 17.16
N GLU A 163 9.07 0.35 16.76
CA GLU A 163 8.43 1.42 16.00
C GLU A 163 8.33 2.70 16.84
N LEU A 164 9.13 3.72 16.49
CA LEU A 164 9.24 4.95 17.26
C LEU A 164 8.02 5.86 17.08
N ILE A 165 7.33 5.80 15.93
CA ILE A 165 6.10 6.57 15.73
C ILE A 165 5.02 6.10 16.70
N ASP A 166 4.94 4.80 16.95
CA ASP A 166 3.95 4.22 17.86
C ASP A 166 4.16 4.72 19.29
N LEU A 167 5.38 5.12 19.69
CA LEU A 167 5.63 5.69 21.03
C LEU A 167 5.10 7.12 21.19
N ILE A 168 4.92 7.85 20.08
CA ILE A 168 4.51 9.26 20.09
C ILE A 168 3.10 9.48 19.50
N TRP A 169 2.58 8.51 18.76
CA TRP A 169 1.22 8.51 18.26
C TRP A 169 0.39 7.53 19.07
N GLN A 170 -0.36 8.07 20.03
CA GLN A 170 -1.11 7.30 21.02
C GLN A 170 -2.59 7.70 20.98
N PRO A 171 -3.50 6.84 21.46
CA PRO A 171 -4.91 7.21 21.63
C PRO A 171 -5.05 8.49 22.48
N PRO A 172 -6.05 9.36 22.20
CA PRO A 172 -7.11 9.19 21.21
C PRO A 172 -6.75 9.68 19.79
N GLU A 173 -5.56 10.25 19.57
CA GLU A 173 -5.14 10.74 18.24
C GLU A 173 -4.88 9.59 17.27
N ARG A 174 -4.36 8.46 17.79
CA ARG A 174 -4.21 7.24 17.00
C ARG A 174 -5.55 6.50 16.89
N PRO A 175 -6.06 6.24 15.66
CA PRO A 175 -7.24 5.41 15.46
C PRO A 175 -7.06 4.03 16.08
N SER A 176 -8.16 3.31 16.34
CA SER A 176 -8.07 1.89 16.71
C SER A 176 -7.81 1.03 15.47
N PRO A 177 -7.08 -0.09 15.59
CA PRO A 177 -6.98 -1.06 14.50
C PRO A 177 -8.35 -1.68 14.22
N THR A 178 -8.62 -1.96 12.93
CA THR A 178 -9.86 -2.56 12.46
C THR A 178 -9.64 -4.04 12.22
N PHE A 179 -10.56 -4.86 12.75
CA PHE A 179 -10.61 -6.31 12.54
C PHE A 179 -12.03 -6.69 12.10
N ASN A 180 -12.24 -6.79 10.80
CA ASN A 180 -13.52 -7.07 10.19
C ASN A 180 -13.74 -8.57 9.97
N ALA A 181 -14.99 -8.96 9.71
CA ALA A 181 -15.34 -10.37 9.48
C ALA A 181 -14.69 -10.91 8.19
N VAL A 182 -14.20 -12.15 8.28
CA VAL A 182 -13.59 -12.89 7.18
C VAL A 182 -14.54 -13.97 6.69
N ASN A 183 -14.87 -13.88 5.41
CA ASN A 183 -15.88 -14.68 4.73
C ASN A 183 -15.23 -15.63 3.71
N ILE A 184 -15.94 -16.71 3.38
CA ILE A 184 -15.54 -17.62 2.31
C ILE A 184 -15.71 -16.93 0.96
N HIS A 185 -14.70 -17.06 0.11
CA HIS A 185 -14.81 -16.81 -1.32
C HIS A 185 -15.23 -18.11 -2.02
N GLU A 186 -16.51 -18.20 -2.38
CA GLU A 186 -17.12 -19.46 -2.82
C GLU A 186 -16.48 -20.05 -4.08
N LEU A 187 -16.51 -21.39 -4.20
CA LEU A 187 -15.91 -22.12 -5.32
C LEU A 187 -16.43 -21.68 -6.70
N LYS A 188 -17.69 -21.22 -6.78
CA LYS A 188 -18.28 -20.68 -8.01
C LYS A 188 -17.57 -19.43 -8.55
N TYR A 189 -16.81 -18.73 -7.69
CA TYR A 189 -15.99 -17.59 -8.05
C TYR A 189 -14.51 -17.96 -8.19
N THR A 190 -13.99 -18.85 -7.34
CA THR A 190 -12.57 -19.20 -7.35
C THR A 190 -12.19 -20.24 -8.40
N GLY A 191 -13.12 -21.11 -8.82
CA GLY A 191 -12.89 -22.20 -9.76
C GLY A 191 -12.04 -23.37 -9.24
N ILE A 192 -11.29 -23.16 -8.15
CA ILE A 192 -10.43 -24.16 -7.52
C ILE A 192 -10.54 -24.06 -5.99
N SER A 193 -10.54 -25.22 -5.33
CA SER A 193 -10.64 -25.34 -3.86
C SER A 193 -9.38 -24.81 -3.18
N TRP A 194 -9.47 -24.44 -1.91
CA TRP A 194 -8.28 -24.01 -1.17
C TRP A 194 -7.31 -25.17 -0.94
N GLU A 195 -7.83 -26.40 -0.78
CA GLU A 195 -7.01 -27.61 -0.64
C GLU A 195 -6.17 -27.88 -1.89
N ASP A 196 -6.75 -27.74 -3.07
CA ASP A 196 -6.03 -27.92 -4.33
C ASP A 196 -5.01 -26.81 -4.56
N LYS A 197 -5.31 -25.57 -4.15
CA LYS A 197 -4.31 -24.47 -4.15
C LYS A 197 -3.14 -24.81 -3.23
N VAL A 198 -3.39 -25.22 -2.00
CA VAL A 198 -2.35 -25.66 -1.05
C VAL A 198 -1.51 -26.79 -1.63
N LYS A 199 -2.14 -27.76 -2.30
CA LYS A 199 -1.43 -28.86 -2.98
C LYS A 199 -0.48 -28.35 -4.06
N ILE A 200 -0.93 -27.45 -4.94
CA ILE A 200 -0.09 -26.84 -5.99
C ILE A 200 1.11 -26.12 -5.36
N ILE A 201 0.89 -25.33 -4.31
CA ILE A 201 1.97 -24.62 -3.62
C ILE A 201 2.93 -25.59 -2.92
N ALA A 202 2.43 -26.63 -2.28
CA ALA A 202 3.27 -27.67 -1.67
C ALA A 202 4.12 -28.42 -2.71
N GLU A 203 3.60 -28.68 -3.92
CA GLU A 203 4.36 -29.25 -5.04
C GLU A 203 5.50 -28.32 -5.49
N HIS A 204 5.29 -27.01 -5.52
CA HIS A 204 6.36 -26.04 -5.77
C HIS A 204 7.41 -26.07 -4.66
N VAL A 205 7.00 -26.14 -3.39
CA VAL A 205 7.90 -26.25 -2.23
C VAL A 205 8.77 -27.50 -2.33
N GLN A 206 8.17 -28.66 -2.65
CA GLN A 206 8.88 -29.91 -2.89
C GLN A 206 9.88 -29.80 -4.04
N THR A 207 9.46 -29.22 -5.17
CA THR A 207 10.30 -29.08 -6.37
C THR A 207 11.53 -28.19 -6.09
N LYS A 208 11.37 -27.14 -5.29
CA LYS A 208 12.46 -26.28 -4.82
C LYS A 208 13.31 -26.91 -3.71
N LYS A 209 12.95 -28.12 -3.25
CA LYS A 209 13.61 -28.84 -2.14
C LYS A 209 13.58 -28.05 -0.83
N ALA A 210 12.53 -27.25 -0.62
CA ALA A 210 12.26 -26.59 0.66
C ALA A 210 11.37 -27.48 1.55
N ASN A 211 11.43 -27.27 2.87
CA ASN A 211 10.52 -27.90 3.82
C ASN A 211 9.18 -27.16 3.89
N ALA A 212 9.21 -25.83 3.74
CA ALA A 212 8.03 -24.98 3.85
C ALA A 212 8.20 -23.66 3.07
N TYR A 213 7.08 -23.02 2.72
CA TYR A 213 7.01 -21.65 2.20
C TYR A 213 6.27 -20.74 3.19
N VAL A 214 6.85 -19.56 3.46
CA VAL A 214 6.27 -18.53 4.32
C VAL A 214 5.50 -17.53 3.46
N VAL A 215 4.19 -17.44 3.68
CA VAL A 215 3.29 -16.51 2.98
C VAL A 215 3.08 -15.28 3.88
N THR A 216 3.38 -14.10 3.35
CA THR A 216 3.30 -12.83 4.09
C THR A 216 2.37 -11.80 3.46
N ALA A 217 2.24 -11.80 2.14
CA ALA A 217 1.34 -10.88 1.43
C ALA A 217 -0.13 -11.26 1.65
N LEU A 218 -0.97 -10.27 1.95
CA LEU A 218 -2.36 -10.51 2.34
C LEU A 218 -3.24 -11.03 1.19
N ASP A 219 -2.96 -10.59 -0.03
CA ASP A 219 -3.65 -11.03 -1.24
C ASP A 219 -3.34 -12.50 -1.56
N GLU A 220 -2.10 -12.95 -1.34
CA GLU A 220 -1.70 -14.36 -1.45
C GLU A 220 -2.43 -15.24 -0.44
N ILE A 221 -2.55 -14.78 0.81
CA ILE A 221 -3.23 -15.52 1.88
C ILE A 221 -4.73 -15.61 1.58
N ALA A 222 -5.35 -14.49 1.20
CA ALA A 222 -6.75 -14.44 0.80
C ALA A 222 -7.03 -15.38 -0.40
N TRP A 223 -6.15 -15.39 -1.40
CA TRP A 223 -6.26 -16.30 -2.54
C TRP A 223 -6.08 -17.76 -2.14
N LEU A 224 -5.04 -18.09 -1.36
CA LEU A 224 -4.67 -19.46 -1.00
C LEU A 224 -5.79 -20.17 -0.23
N PHE A 225 -6.40 -19.48 0.74
CA PHE A 225 -7.47 -20.06 1.57
C PHE A 225 -8.89 -19.82 1.02
N SER A 226 -9.02 -19.16 -0.13
CA SER A 226 -10.32 -18.75 -0.68
C SER A 226 -11.15 -18.00 0.37
N LEU A 227 -10.55 -16.96 0.96
CA LEU A 227 -11.17 -16.09 1.97
C LEU A 227 -11.08 -14.62 1.53
N ARG A 228 -12.01 -13.79 1.99
CA ARG A 228 -11.97 -12.34 1.82
C ARG A 228 -12.31 -11.64 3.14
N GLY A 229 -11.67 -10.50 3.37
CA GLY A 229 -11.91 -9.62 4.51
C GLY A 229 -12.13 -8.19 4.04
N SER A 230 -12.07 -7.24 4.98
CA SER A 230 -12.15 -5.81 4.70
C SER A 230 -11.33 -5.00 5.70
N ASP A 231 -10.23 -5.58 6.17
CA ASP A 231 -9.34 -4.93 7.14
C ASP A 231 -8.64 -3.73 6.48
N ILE A 232 -8.28 -3.84 5.20
CA ILE A 232 -7.59 -2.80 4.43
C ILE A 232 -8.62 -2.06 3.55
N PRO A 233 -8.64 -0.71 3.53
CA PRO A 233 -9.50 0.04 2.63
C PRO A 233 -9.32 -0.40 1.16
N TYR A 234 -10.44 -0.58 0.44
CA TYR A 234 -10.53 -0.98 -0.97
C TYR A 234 -9.98 -2.36 -1.34
N ASN A 235 -9.28 -3.00 -0.42
CA ASN A 235 -8.54 -4.23 -0.63
C ASN A 235 -9.20 -5.33 0.22
N PRO A 236 -9.83 -6.36 -0.38
CA PRO A 236 -10.69 -7.31 0.32
C PRO A 236 -9.89 -8.37 1.10
N PHE A 237 -8.96 -7.91 1.92
CA PHE A 237 -7.96 -8.69 2.63
C PHE A 237 -8.12 -8.56 4.15
N PHE A 238 -7.41 -9.41 4.88
CA PHE A 238 -7.41 -9.48 6.34
C PHE A 238 -6.00 -9.78 6.83
N LYS A 239 -5.62 -9.23 7.99
CA LYS A 239 -4.26 -9.42 8.51
C LYS A 239 -4.03 -10.88 8.93
N ALA A 240 -3.08 -11.54 8.26
CA ALA A 240 -2.73 -12.92 8.55
C ALA A 240 -1.32 -13.26 8.05
N TYR A 241 -0.75 -14.33 8.59
CA TYR A 241 0.42 -15.02 8.03
C TYR A 241 0.11 -16.49 7.78
N ALA A 242 0.80 -17.13 6.85
CA ALA A 242 0.64 -18.57 6.66
C ALA A 242 1.97 -19.28 6.37
N ILE A 243 2.00 -20.57 6.68
CA ILE A 243 3.11 -21.46 6.30
C ILE A 243 2.51 -22.69 5.63
N VAL A 244 2.94 -22.95 4.39
CA VAL A 244 2.59 -24.15 3.62
C VAL A 244 3.78 -25.10 3.62
N TYR A 245 3.59 -26.31 4.12
CA TYR A 245 4.65 -27.32 4.19
C TYR A 245 4.67 -28.19 2.93
N ALA A 246 5.83 -28.75 2.63
CA ALA A 246 6.00 -29.68 1.50
C ALA A 246 5.03 -30.87 1.56
N ASN A 247 4.60 -31.30 2.75
CA ASN A 247 3.65 -32.40 2.94
C ASN A 247 2.17 -31.96 2.91
N GLN A 248 1.87 -30.75 2.41
CA GLN A 248 0.53 -30.14 2.34
C GLN A 248 -0.09 -29.73 3.67
N THR A 249 0.54 -30.04 4.82
CA THR A 249 0.10 -29.45 6.08
C THR A 249 0.26 -27.93 6.00
N THR A 250 -0.66 -27.20 6.63
CA THR A 250 -0.70 -25.73 6.53
C THR A 250 -1.11 -25.13 7.87
N GLN A 251 -0.50 -23.99 8.19
CA GLN A 251 -0.78 -23.22 9.39
C GLN A 251 -1.14 -21.78 9.02
N LEU A 252 -2.08 -21.18 9.76
CA LEU A 252 -2.59 -19.83 9.55
C LEU A 252 -2.54 -19.07 10.88
N TRP A 253 -1.93 -17.89 10.89
CA TRP A 253 -1.87 -16.99 12.05
C TRP A 253 -2.74 -15.79 11.77
N MET A 254 -3.83 -15.63 12.52
CA MET A 254 -4.76 -14.50 12.38
C MET A 254 -5.53 -14.26 13.68
N ASN A 255 -6.36 -13.22 13.73
CA ASN A 255 -7.35 -13.11 14.79
C ASN A 255 -8.54 -14.03 14.47
N GLN A 256 -8.61 -15.18 15.15
CA GLN A 256 -9.66 -16.18 14.91
C GLN A 256 -11.07 -15.63 15.09
N GLY A 257 -11.27 -14.59 15.92
CA GLY A 257 -12.57 -13.94 16.11
C GLY A 257 -13.13 -13.26 14.85
N GLN A 258 -12.30 -13.05 13.82
CA GLN A 258 -12.74 -12.52 12.53
C GLN A 258 -13.44 -13.59 11.67
N LEU A 259 -13.14 -14.88 11.86
CA LEU A 259 -13.69 -15.93 11.00
C LEU A 259 -15.18 -16.13 11.27
N THR A 260 -15.97 -16.09 10.21
CA THR A 260 -17.37 -16.54 10.28
C THR A 260 -17.44 -18.04 10.56
N SER A 261 -18.58 -18.52 11.08
CA SER A 261 -18.81 -19.95 11.34
C SER A 261 -18.60 -20.82 10.09
N ALA A 262 -18.97 -20.31 8.92
CA ALA A 262 -18.74 -20.99 7.65
C ALA A 262 -17.24 -21.09 7.33
N ALA A 263 -16.50 -19.97 7.42
CA ALA A 263 -15.05 -19.96 7.19
C ALA A 263 -14.30 -20.88 8.17
N LEU A 264 -14.68 -20.87 9.46
CA LEU A 264 -14.10 -21.78 10.45
C LEU A 264 -14.34 -23.26 10.09
N THR A 265 -15.51 -23.59 9.57
CA THR A 265 -15.85 -24.95 9.13
C THR A 265 -15.02 -25.36 7.90
N GLN A 266 -14.84 -24.47 6.93
CA GLN A 266 -14.01 -24.72 5.74
C GLN A 266 -12.54 -24.99 6.12
N LEU A 267 -12.02 -24.28 7.12
CA LEU A 267 -10.63 -24.38 7.56
C LEU A 267 -10.40 -25.44 8.65
N ASN A 268 -11.30 -26.40 8.83
CA ASN A 268 -11.22 -27.39 9.92
C ASN A 268 -9.94 -28.25 9.93
N LYS A 269 -9.21 -28.33 8.81
CA LYS A 269 -7.92 -29.03 8.67
C LYS A 269 -6.70 -28.10 8.82
N VAL A 270 -6.91 -26.79 8.93
CA VAL A 270 -5.85 -25.78 9.07
C VAL A 270 -5.63 -25.51 10.56
N ASN A 271 -4.38 -25.54 11.00
CA ASN A 271 -4.04 -25.13 12.36
C ASN A 271 -4.05 -23.60 12.45
N ILE A 272 -5.08 -23.04 13.09
CA ILE A 272 -5.26 -21.59 13.26
C ILE A 272 -4.63 -21.18 14.59
N ARG A 273 -3.73 -20.18 14.53
CA ARG A 273 -2.97 -19.66 15.66
C ARG A 273 -3.16 -18.15 15.79
N SER A 274 -2.78 -17.60 16.95
CA SER A 274 -2.86 -16.15 17.18
C SER A 274 -1.90 -15.40 16.27
N TYR A 275 -2.39 -14.35 15.61
CA TYR A 275 -1.59 -13.47 14.75
C TYR A 275 -0.23 -13.08 15.37
N ASN A 276 -0.22 -12.66 16.64
CA ASN A 276 0.97 -12.19 17.33
C ASN A 276 2.01 -13.28 17.66
N SER A 277 1.65 -14.58 17.58
CA SER A 277 2.60 -15.66 17.85
C SER A 277 3.45 -16.04 16.63
N PHE A 278 3.14 -15.50 15.44
CA PHE A 278 3.79 -15.89 14.20
C PHE A 278 5.32 -15.80 14.24
N LEU A 279 5.89 -14.67 14.66
CA LEU A 279 7.35 -14.49 14.71
C LEU A 279 8.02 -15.48 15.67
N SER A 280 7.42 -15.73 16.83
CA SER A 280 7.96 -16.72 17.78
C SER A 280 7.87 -18.14 17.23
N ASP A 281 6.78 -18.47 16.53
CA ASP A 281 6.56 -19.78 15.96
C ASP A 281 7.47 -20.05 14.76
N LEU A 282 7.69 -19.05 13.91
CA LEU A 282 8.66 -19.12 12.82
C LEU A 282 10.07 -19.31 13.35
N ASN A 283 10.45 -18.61 14.42
CA ASN A 283 11.76 -18.80 15.05
C ASN A 283 11.91 -20.23 15.61
N ILE A 284 10.88 -20.79 16.25
CA ILE A 284 10.91 -22.18 16.71
C ILE A 284 11.10 -23.13 15.53
N LEU A 285 10.28 -23.00 14.48
CA LEU A 285 10.35 -23.81 13.26
C LEU A 285 11.75 -23.74 12.62
N ALA A 286 12.28 -22.53 12.43
CA ALA A 286 13.55 -22.34 11.76
C ALA A 286 14.74 -22.93 12.53
N ASN A 287 14.64 -23.10 13.84
CA ASN A 287 15.67 -23.71 14.68
C ASN A 287 15.52 -25.24 14.85
N GLN A 288 14.49 -25.87 14.27
CA GLN A 288 14.35 -27.33 14.29
C GLN A 288 15.41 -28.02 13.41
N ASN A 289 15.92 -29.17 13.86
CA ASN A 289 17.02 -29.90 13.20
C ASN A 289 16.60 -30.57 11.88
N ASP A 290 15.34 -30.93 11.73
CA ASP A 290 14.76 -31.57 10.55
C ASP A 290 14.34 -30.56 9.46
N ILE A 291 14.39 -29.26 9.77
CA ILE A 291 14.18 -28.18 8.80
C ILE A 291 15.53 -27.76 8.20
N SER A 292 15.69 -28.04 6.90
CA SER A 292 16.90 -27.72 6.13
C SER A 292 16.76 -26.42 5.34
N GLN A 293 15.59 -26.16 4.75
CA GLN A 293 15.32 -24.99 3.92
C GLN A 293 13.90 -24.47 4.13
N ILE A 294 13.77 -23.17 4.36
CA ILE A 294 12.51 -22.43 4.40
C ILE A 294 12.53 -21.45 3.23
N TRP A 295 11.54 -21.58 2.34
CA TRP A 295 11.34 -20.65 1.25
C TRP A 295 10.68 -19.38 1.77
N ILE A 296 11.31 -18.24 1.49
CA ILE A 296 10.79 -16.91 1.76
C ILE A 296 11.07 -15.96 0.59
N SER A 297 10.11 -15.08 0.29
CA SER A 297 10.32 -13.97 -0.66
C SER A 297 11.16 -12.87 -0.01
N SER A 298 12.01 -12.20 -0.78
CA SER A 298 12.80 -11.07 -0.31
C SER A 298 11.98 -9.78 -0.16
N SER A 299 10.73 -9.77 -0.67
CA SER A 299 9.73 -8.75 -0.37
C SER A 299 9.20 -8.82 1.06
N ALA A 300 9.31 -9.98 1.74
CA ALA A 300 8.88 -10.11 3.12
C ALA A 300 9.63 -9.14 4.05
N SER A 301 8.99 -8.77 5.15
CA SER A 301 9.60 -7.87 6.12
C SER A 301 10.94 -8.39 6.65
N GLN A 302 11.88 -7.48 6.89
CA GLN A 302 13.19 -7.80 7.46
C GLN A 302 13.04 -8.51 8.81
N ALA A 303 12.00 -8.19 9.58
CA ALA A 303 11.67 -8.90 10.80
C ALA A 303 11.51 -10.40 10.48
N ILE A 304 10.58 -10.78 9.62
CA ILE A 304 10.33 -12.20 9.29
C ILE A 304 11.57 -12.85 8.68
N PHE A 305 12.19 -12.19 7.71
CA PHE A 305 13.36 -12.69 6.99
C PHE A 305 14.53 -13.04 7.92
N SER A 306 14.79 -12.18 8.91
CA SER A 306 15.88 -12.38 9.86
C SER A 306 15.66 -13.50 10.89
N ARG A 307 14.40 -13.94 11.11
CA ARG A 307 14.09 -15.04 12.04
C ARG A 307 14.44 -16.42 11.48
N ILE A 308 14.67 -16.52 10.17
CA ILE A 308 15.17 -17.75 9.53
C ILE A 308 16.71 -17.68 9.50
N PRO A 309 17.48 -18.68 9.94
CA PRO A 309 18.94 -18.68 9.81
C PRO A 309 19.40 -18.60 8.33
N VAL A 310 20.50 -17.90 8.05
CA VAL A 310 20.96 -17.60 6.67
C VAL A 310 21.11 -18.86 5.83
N GLU A 311 21.69 -19.91 6.42
CA GLU A 311 21.91 -21.21 5.78
C GLU A 311 20.63 -21.99 5.48
N LYS A 312 19.51 -21.63 6.11
CA LYS A 312 18.19 -22.24 5.90
C LYS A 312 17.27 -21.40 5.02
N ARG A 313 17.69 -20.22 4.54
CA ARG A 313 16.87 -19.36 3.68
C ARG A 313 16.97 -19.82 2.22
N LEU A 314 15.85 -20.27 1.66
CA LEU A 314 15.69 -20.37 0.22
C LEU A 314 14.99 -19.11 -0.28
N ILE A 315 15.76 -18.19 -0.88
CA ILE A 315 15.25 -16.89 -1.32
C ILE A 315 14.80 -17.00 -2.77
N SER A 316 13.51 -16.81 -3.03
CA SER A 316 12.94 -16.79 -4.39
C SER A 316 11.57 -16.12 -4.36
N SER A 317 11.14 -15.56 -5.48
CA SER A 317 9.81 -14.96 -5.65
C SER A 317 8.68 -15.94 -5.26
N SER A 318 7.53 -15.41 -4.88
CA SER A 318 6.43 -16.18 -4.32
C SER A 318 5.84 -17.20 -5.33
N PRO A 319 5.69 -18.49 -4.98
CA PRO A 319 4.95 -19.43 -5.81
C PRO A 319 3.48 -19.05 -5.91
N VAL A 320 2.89 -18.46 -4.86
CA VAL A 320 1.47 -18.07 -4.85
C VAL A 320 1.23 -16.93 -5.82
N GLU A 321 2.11 -15.93 -5.84
CA GLU A 321 2.06 -14.79 -6.76
C GLU A 321 2.01 -15.25 -8.22
N PHE A 322 2.93 -16.14 -8.63
CA PHE A 322 2.94 -16.65 -10.00
C PHE A 322 1.72 -17.52 -10.32
N THR A 323 1.27 -18.37 -9.40
CA THR A 323 0.10 -19.23 -9.63
C THR A 323 -1.17 -18.39 -9.80
N LYS A 324 -1.40 -17.39 -8.94
CA LYS A 324 -2.59 -16.52 -9.02
C LYS A 324 -2.53 -15.49 -10.15
N ALA A 325 -1.36 -15.23 -10.71
CA ALA A 325 -1.21 -14.33 -11.85
C ALA A 325 -1.99 -14.85 -13.07
N ILE A 326 -2.05 -16.17 -13.26
CA ILE A 326 -2.76 -16.84 -14.36
C ILE A 326 -4.15 -17.24 -13.87
N LYS A 327 -5.19 -16.60 -14.41
CA LYS A 327 -6.57 -16.82 -13.98
C LYS A 327 -7.08 -18.11 -14.59
N ASN A 328 -7.82 -18.90 -13.82
CA ASN A 328 -8.48 -20.08 -14.37
C ASN A 328 -9.77 -19.69 -15.12
N PRO A 329 -10.37 -20.59 -15.93
CA PRO A 329 -11.53 -20.25 -16.75
C PRO A 329 -12.75 -19.69 -15.98
N ILE A 330 -12.92 -20.05 -14.70
CA ILE A 330 -14.00 -19.50 -13.86
C ILE A 330 -13.68 -18.07 -13.44
N GLU A 331 -12.45 -17.79 -12.98
CA GLU A 331 -11.99 -16.44 -12.66
C GLU A 331 -12.02 -15.53 -13.89
N GLU A 332 -11.56 -16.00 -15.05
CA GLU A 332 -11.61 -15.25 -16.31
C GLU A 332 -13.03 -14.91 -16.73
N LYS A 333 -13.96 -15.86 -16.60
CA LYS A 333 -15.38 -15.62 -16.90
C LYS A 333 -15.97 -14.58 -15.94
N GLY A 334 -15.68 -14.71 -14.64
CA GLY A 334 -16.08 -13.72 -13.63
C GLY A 334 -15.60 -12.31 -13.99
N MET A 335 -14.32 -12.16 -14.37
CA MET A 335 -13.76 -10.88 -14.82
C MET A 335 -14.50 -10.30 -16.04
N ARG A 336 -14.87 -11.13 -17.03
CA ARG A 336 -15.62 -10.67 -18.21
C ARG A 336 -17.03 -10.22 -17.85
N ASP A 337 -17.75 -11.04 -17.09
CA ASP A 337 -19.14 -10.73 -16.71
C ASP A 337 -19.19 -9.48 -15.83
N CYS A 338 -18.22 -9.34 -14.92
CA CYS A 338 -18.04 -8.18 -14.06
C CYS A 338 -17.70 -6.91 -14.84
N GLY A 339 -16.80 -6.99 -15.82
CA GLY A 339 -16.53 -5.87 -16.72
C GLY A 339 -17.78 -5.40 -17.49
N ILE A 340 -18.72 -6.29 -17.80
CA ILE A 340 -20.01 -5.91 -18.39
C ILE A 340 -20.87 -5.15 -17.39
N ARG A 341 -21.02 -5.64 -16.14
CA ARG A 341 -21.78 -4.96 -15.09
C ARG A 341 -21.23 -3.58 -14.75
N ASP A 342 -19.93 -3.48 -14.50
CA ASP A 342 -19.26 -2.20 -14.25
C ASP A 342 -19.38 -1.26 -15.46
N GLY A 343 -19.34 -1.81 -16.68
CA GLY A 343 -19.63 -1.09 -17.91
C GLY A 343 -21.04 -0.51 -17.96
N VAL A 344 -22.06 -1.23 -17.50
CA VAL A 344 -23.45 -0.73 -17.39
C VAL A 344 -23.51 0.46 -16.42
N ALA A 345 -22.96 0.33 -15.22
CA ALA A 345 -22.91 1.40 -14.24
C ALA A 345 -22.24 2.67 -14.81
N ARG A 346 -21.14 2.52 -15.56
CA ARG A 346 -20.45 3.64 -16.22
C ARG A 346 -21.25 4.29 -17.35
N VAL A 347 -21.93 3.50 -18.17
CA VAL A 347 -22.79 4.06 -19.23
C VAL A 347 -23.95 4.85 -18.60
N ARG A 348 -24.54 4.33 -17.52
CA ARG A 348 -25.58 5.04 -16.75
C ARG A 348 -25.03 6.34 -16.16
N HIS A 349 -23.82 6.29 -15.58
CA HIS A 349 -23.13 7.46 -15.04
C HIS A 349 -22.89 8.53 -16.10
N LEU A 350 -22.33 8.18 -17.25
CA LEU A 350 -22.04 9.14 -18.32
C LEU A 350 -23.32 9.77 -18.88
N ALA A 351 -24.36 8.97 -19.12
CA ALA A 351 -25.66 9.47 -19.58
C ALA A 351 -26.31 10.41 -18.54
N TRP A 352 -26.22 10.07 -17.25
CA TRP A 352 -26.69 10.92 -16.16
C TRP A 352 -25.91 12.24 -16.12
N LEU A 353 -24.58 12.19 -16.12
CA LEU A 353 -23.72 13.36 -15.98
C LEU A 353 -23.89 14.32 -17.15
N GLU A 354 -23.93 13.81 -18.38
CA GLU A 354 -24.22 14.60 -19.58
C GLU A 354 -25.59 15.29 -19.48
N ASN A 355 -26.62 14.58 -19.00
CA ASN A 355 -27.95 15.14 -18.79
C ASN A 355 -27.94 16.27 -17.73
N GLN A 356 -27.29 16.07 -16.59
CA GLN A 356 -27.17 17.10 -15.55
C GLN A 356 -26.51 18.37 -16.10
N ILE A 357 -25.39 18.22 -16.82
CA ILE A 357 -24.64 19.34 -17.40
C ILE A 357 -25.48 20.06 -18.46
N ASN A 358 -26.21 19.33 -19.31
CA ASN A 358 -27.06 19.91 -20.34
C ASN A 358 -28.27 20.68 -19.76
N ASN A 359 -28.76 20.27 -18.60
CA ASN A 359 -29.84 20.95 -17.88
C ASN A 359 -29.34 22.02 -16.90
N ASN A 360 -28.06 22.42 -16.98
CA ASN A 360 -27.43 23.41 -16.10
C ASN A 360 -27.52 23.07 -14.60
N ILE A 361 -27.55 21.78 -14.26
CA ILE A 361 -27.46 21.32 -12.88
C ILE A 361 -25.99 21.26 -12.49
N PHE A 362 -25.63 21.94 -11.40
CA PHE A 362 -24.25 21.96 -10.91
C PHE A 362 -23.87 20.63 -10.26
N ILE A 363 -22.91 19.94 -10.90
CA ILE A 363 -22.27 18.72 -10.40
C ILE A 363 -20.78 19.03 -10.22
N ASN A 364 -20.24 18.79 -9.03
CA ASN A 364 -18.81 18.86 -8.77
C ASN A 364 -18.17 17.48 -8.86
N GLU A 365 -16.84 17.44 -8.81
CA GLU A 365 -16.04 16.21 -8.87
C GLU A 365 -16.48 15.16 -7.83
N THR A 366 -16.61 15.54 -6.55
CA THR A 366 -17.03 14.61 -5.50
C THR A 366 -18.40 13.99 -5.80
N ARG A 367 -19.40 14.81 -6.17
CA ARG A 367 -20.74 14.30 -6.48
C ARG A 367 -20.76 13.42 -7.72
N ALA A 368 -19.90 13.68 -8.70
CA ALA A 368 -19.77 12.81 -9.86
C ALA A 368 -19.17 11.45 -9.50
N ALA A 369 -18.17 11.40 -8.61
CA ALA A 369 -17.62 10.16 -8.09
C ALA A 369 -18.66 9.35 -7.29
N GLU A 370 -19.32 9.99 -6.31
CA GLU A 370 -20.36 9.38 -5.47
C GLU A 370 -21.50 8.79 -6.31
N GLN A 371 -21.88 9.46 -7.41
CA GLN A 371 -22.92 8.96 -8.29
C GLN A 371 -22.50 7.71 -9.08
N LEU A 372 -21.22 7.59 -9.46
CA LEU A 372 -20.74 6.36 -10.10
C LEU A 372 -20.77 5.20 -9.10
N GLU A 373 -20.27 5.42 -7.89
CA GLU A 373 -20.32 4.42 -6.80
C GLU A 373 -21.76 3.98 -6.54
N HIS A 374 -22.71 4.92 -6.49
CA HIS A 374 -24.12 4.61 -6.34
C HIS A 374 -24.63 3.66 -7.44
N PHE A 375 -24.30 3.91 -8.70
CA PHE A 375 -24.68 3.02 -9.80
C PHE A 375 -23.97 1.67 -9.74
N GLN A 376 -22.70 1.62 -9.33
CA GLN A 376 -21.97 0.37 -9.15
C GLN A 376 -22.56 -0.47 -8.01
N ASN A 377 -23.01 0.17 -6.92
CA ASN A 377 -23.65 -0.49 -5.79
C ASN A 377 -25.02 -1.09 -6.11
N GLU A 378 -25.66 -0.66 -7.20
CA GLU A 378 -26.89 -1.29 -7.71
C GLU A 378 -26.61 -2.54 -8.57
N GLU A 379 -25.37 -2.74 -9.01
CA GLU A 379 -24.99 -3.90 -9.82
C GLU A 379 -24.79 -5.15 -8.94
N ASP A 380 -25.17 -6.31 -9.47
CA ASP A 380 -25.00 -7.58 -8.78
C ASP A 380 -23.53 -7.82 -8.38
N LEU A 381 -23.36 -8.40 -7.18
CA LEU A 381 -22.08 -8.81 -6.61
C LEU A 381 -21.14 -7.67 -6.16
N PHE A 382 -21.54 -6.40 -6.26
CA PHE A 382 -20.75 -5.27 -5.76
C PHE A 382 -20.42 -5.43 -4.27
N GLN A 383 -19.20 -5.08 -3.88
CA GLN A 383 -18.73 -5.13 -2.49
C GLN A 383 -18.29 -3.76 -1.97
N THR A 384 -17.40 -3.09 -2.71
CA THR A 384 -16.84 -1.77 -2.35
C THR A 384 -16.08 -1.21 -3.55
N LEU A 385 -15.52 0.00 -3.46
CA LEU A 385 -14.59 0.53 -4.45
C LEU A 385 -13.24 -0.22 -4.41
N SER A 386 -12.54 -0.31 -5.53
CA SER A 386 -11.19 -0.93 -5.59
C SER A 386 -10.07 0.07 -5.30
N PHE A 387 -10.37 1.37 -5.33
CA PHE A 387 -9.56 2.50 -4.87
C PHE A 387 -10.43 3.76 -4.80
N ASP A 388 -9.94 4.82 -4.17
CA ASP A 388 -10.61 6.12 -4.18
C ASP A 388 -10.73 6.68 -5.60
N SER A 389 -11.96 6.98 -6.03
CA SER A 389 -12.19 7.47 -7.38
C SER A 389 -11.52 8.82 -7.64
N ILE A 390 -10.71 8.88 -8.70
CA ILE A 390 -10.13 10.12 -9.23
C ILE A 390 -11.16 10.74 -10.16
N SER A 391 -11.98 11.65 -9.62
CA SER A 391 -12.87 12.50 -10.42
C SER A 391 -12.25 13.88 -10.53
N ALA A 392 -11.80 14.25 -11.73
CA ALA A 392 -10.96 15.43 -11.92
C ALA A 392 -11.38 16.24 -13.15
N PHE A 393 -11.67 17.53 -12.95
CA PHE A 393 -12.10 18.46 -13.98
C PHE A 393 -11.04 19.55 -14.23
N GLY A 394 -10.81 19.87 -15.50
CA GLY A 394 -9.91 20.93 -15.90
C GLY A 394 -8.48 20.69 -15.42
N SER A 395 -7.90 21.65 -14.70
CA SER A 395 -6.52 21.55 -14.19
C SER A 395 -6.33 20.43 -13.18
N ASN A 396 -7.38 20.01 -12.47
CA ASN A 396 -7.28 18.91 -11.50
C ASN A 396 -6.93 17.58 -12.21
N ALA A 397 -7.33 17.40 -13.47
CA ALA A 397 -7.00 16.22 -14.26
C ALA A 397 -5.51 16.11 -14.63
N ALA A 398 -4.70 17.16 -14.38
CA ALA A 398 -3.25 17.10 -14.52
C ALA A 398 -2.53 16.60 -13.25
N ILE A 399 -3.25 16.45 -12.13
CA ILE A 399 -2.74 15.87 -10.89
C ILE A 399 -3.04 14.37 -10.95
N ILE A 400 -1.98 13.56 -11.10
CA ILE A 400 -2.11 12.14 -11.48
C ILE A 400 -2.99 11.35 -10.51
N HIS A 401 -2.76 11.45 -9.20
CA HIS A 401 -3.60 10.83 -8.17
C HIS A 401 -4.40 11.89 -7.40
N TYR A 402 -5.19 12.67 -8.13
CA TYR A 402 -6.09 13.65 -7.51
C TYR A 402 -7.21 12.97 -6.71
N SER A 403 -7.38 13.36 -5.46
CA SER A 403 -8.52 12.95 -4.63
C SER A 403 -9.44 14.17 -4.38
N PRO A 404 -10.66 14.20 -4.93
CA PRO A 404 -11.55 15.34 -4.81
C PRO A 404 -12.08 15.50 -3.37
N LYS A 405 -11.72 16.60 -2.71
CA LYS A 405 -12.27 16.98 -1.40
C LYS A 405 -13.52 17.83 -1.59
N PRO A 406 -14.63 17.61 -0.86
CA PRO A 406 -15.86 18.39 -1.02
C PRO A 406 -15.67 19.91 -0.98
N GLN A 407 -14.69 20.38 -0.20
CA GLN A 407 -14.39 21.80 -0.01
C GLN A 407 -13.64 22.44 -1.19
N THR A 408 -12.92 21.65 -2.00
CA THR A 408 -12.09 22.13 -3.12
C THR A 408 -12.52 21.58 -4.47
N ALA A 409 -13.51 20.70 -4.50
CA ALA A 409 -13.99 20.04 -5.71
C ALA A 409 -14.46 21.04 -6.76
N ALA A 410 -13.86 20.96 -7.95
CA ALA A 410 -14.24 21.81 -9.07
C ALA A 410 -15.63 21.43 -9.60
N THR A 411 -16.37 22.43 -10.10
CA THR A 411 -17.63 22.18 -10.81
C THR A 411 -17.33 21.70 -12.23
N ILE A 412 -17.94 20.58 -12.62
CA ILE A 412 -17.80 20.03 -13.97
C ILE A 412 -18.66 20.87 -14.92
N THR A 413 -18.05 21.35 -16.01
CA THR A 413 -18.72 22.19 -17.01
C THR A 413 -18.42 21.70 -18.44
N LYS A 414 -19.01 22.38 -19.44
CA LYS A 414 -18.73 22.11 -20.86
C LYS A 414 -17.34 22.60 -21.32
N ASN A 415 -16.65 23.39 -20.50
CA ASN A 415 -15.41 24.08 -20.88
C ASN A 415 -14.18 23.44 -20.23
N GLY A 416 -13.95 22.16 -20.48
CA GLY A 416 -12.79 21.46 -19.93
C GLY A 416 -12.84 19.95 -20.16
N LEU A 417 -11.70 19.31 -19.92
CA LEU A 417 -11.63 17.87 -19.83
C LEU A 417 -12.16 17.42 -18.46
N TYR A 418 -12.87 16.30 -18.46
CA TYR A 418 -13.27 15.58 -17.27
C TYR A 418 -12.64 14.19 -17.31
N LEU A 419 -11.74 13.90 -16.39
CA LEU A 419 -11.14 12.59 -16.20
C LEU A 419 -11.82 11.89 -15.04
N LEU A 420 -12.22 10.64 -15.25
CA LEU A 420 -12.74 9.78 -14.20
C LEU A 420 -11.95 8.48 -14.23
N ASP A 421 -11.14 8.27 -13.20
CA ASP A 421 -10.53 7.00 -12.87
C ASP A 421 -11.26 6.39 -11.68
N ALA A 422 -11.76 5.19 -11.83
CA ALA A 422 -12.54 4.55 -10.79
C ALA A 422 -12.53 3.04 -11.00
N GLY A 423 -12.84 2.31 -9.94
CA GLY A 423 -12.97 0.87 -9.98
C GLY A 423 -13.71 0.34 -8.77
N ALA A 424 -14.15 -0.90 -8.86
CA ALA A 424 -14.91 -1.56 -7.80
C ALA A 424 -14.45 -3.01 -7.61
N GLN A 425 -14.66 -3.49 -6.38
CA GLN A 425 -14.57 -4.89 -5.99
C GLN A 425 -15.95 -5.52 -6.15
N TYR A 426 -16.01 -6.60 -6.91
CA TYR A 426 -17.14 -7.51 -7.01
C TYR A 426 -16.73 -8.88 -6.49
N LEU A 427 -17.69 -9.73 -6.11
CA LEU A 427 -17.36 -11.09 -5.64
C LEU A 427 -16.60 -11.93 -6.68
N ASP A 428 -16.71 -11.61 -7.97
CA ASP A 428 -16.10 -12.35 -9.07
C ASP A 428 -15.03 -11.57 -9.84
N CYS A 429 -14.77 -10.29 -9.50
CA CYS A 429 -13.70 -9.51 -10.12
C CYS A 429 -13.29 -8.24 -9.36
N THR A 430 -12.20 -7.62 -9.81
CA THR A 430 -11.82 -6.25 -9.48
C THR A 430 -11.77 -5.45 -10.78
N THR A 431 -12.37 -4.26 -10.81
CA THR A 431 -12.31 -3.34 -11.96
C THR A 431 -11.40 -2.16 -11.69
N ASP A 432 -10.85 -1.61 -12.77
CA ASP A 432 -10.03 -0.40 -12.82
C ASP A 432 -10.16 0.17 -14.23
N VAL A 433 -10.84 1.31 -14.38
CA VAL A 433 -11.11 1.90 -15.69
C VAL A 433 -11.10 3.42 -15.60
N THR A 434 -10.19 4.02 -16.37
CA THR A 434 -10.14 5.45 -16.63
C THR A 434 -10.83 5.83 -17.93
N ARG A 435 -11.58 6.93 -17.94
CA ARG A 435 -12.01 7.61 -19.17
C ARG A 435 -11.83 9.13 -19.03
N THR A 436 -11.48 9.76 -20.15
CA THR A 436 -11.41 11.23 -20.26
C THR A 436 -12.45 11.70 -21.27
N HIS A 437 -13.28 12.65 -20.84
CA HIS A 437 -14.43 13.17 -21.59
C HIS A 437 -14.32 14.69 -21.77
N VAL A 438 -15.07 15.19 -22.74
CA VAL A 438 -15.38 16.61 -22.89
C VAL A 438 -16.87 16.73 -23.20
N PHE A 439 -17.58 17.54 -22.42
CA PHE A 439 -19.03 17.75 -22.58
C PHE A 439 -19.38 18.94 -23.49
N GLY A 440 -18.35 19.66 -23.94
CA GLY A 440 -18.45 20.76 -24.92
C GLY A 440 -17.49 20.56 -26.08
N THR A 441 -16.88 21.65 -26.55
CA THR A 441 -15.92 21.61 -27.66
C THR A 441 -14.49 21.59 -27.14
N PRO A 442 -13.71 20.52 -27.37
CA PRO A 442 -12.30 20.47 -26.95
C PRO A 442 -11.42 21.36 -27.82
N THR A 443 -10.33 21.86 -27.25
CA THR A 443 -9.29 22.60 -27.98
C THR A 443 -8.44 21.67 -28.85
N GLU A 444 -7.73 22.23 -29.83
CA GLU A 444 -6.81 21.44 -30.68
C GLU A 444 -5.68 20.78 -29.86
N GLU A 445 -5.22 21.44 -28.81
CA GLU A 445 -4.23 20.88 -27.88
C GLU A 445 -4.80 19.69 -27.09
N GLN A 446 -6.03 19.81 -26.56
CA GLN A 446 -6.71 18.72 -25.86
C GLN A 446 -6.93 17.52 -26.78
N LYS A 447 -7.39 17.74 -28.02
CA LYS A 447 -7.55 16.68 -29.03
C LYS A 447 -6.22 15.98 -29.31
N LYS A 448 -5.17 16.76 -29.57
CA LYS A 448 -3.83 16.23 -29.86
C LYS A 448 -3.31 15.38 -28.70
N ALA A 449 -3.38 15.88 -27.46
CA ALA A 449 -2.95 15.14 -26.28
C ALA A 449 -3.73 13.83 -26.11
N TYR A 450 -5.06 13.88 -26.21
CA TYR A 450 -5.92 12.70 -26.10
C TYR A 450 -5.60 11.66 -27.19
N THR A 451 -5.44 12.09 -28.45
CA THR A 451 -5.13 11.18 -29.56
C THR A 451 -3.76 10.54 -29.42
N LEU A 452 -2.75 11.27 -28.93
CA LEU A 452 -1.42 10.70 -28.69
C LEU A 452 -1.42 9.65 -27.58
N VAL A 453 -2.29 9.76 -26.57
CA VAL A 453 -2.45 8.74 -25.52
C VAL A 453 -3.23 7.51 -26.04
N LEU A 454 -4.17 7.71 -26.96
CA LEU A 454 -4.96 6.62 -27.55
C LEU A 454 -4.16 5.75 -28.55
N GLN A 455 -3.15 6.33 -29.19
CA GLN A 455 -2.26 5.66 -30.16
C GLN A 455 -1.24 4.77 -29.46
#